data_AF-A0A2V5QRL1-F1
#
_entry.id   AF-A0A2V5QRL1-F1
#
_cell.length_a   1.000
_cell.length_b   1.000
_cell.length_c   1.000
_cell.angle_alpha   90.00
_cell.angle_beta   90.00
_cell.angle_gamma   90.00
#
_symmetry.space_group_name_H-M   'P 1'
#
loop_
_entity.id
_entity.type
_entity.pdbx_description
1 polymer ?
#
loop_
_entity_poly.entity_id
_entity_poly.type
_entity_poly.pdbx_seq_one_letter_code
_entity_poly.pdbx_strand_id
1 'polypeptide(L)'
;MAIQTYSMHFTVPLVGALIGIVILLFGRKLFWLCVAAVGFLAGIELAPHLVNEPSALLQLTVAIVLGLIGALLALFLQKIAIAVVGFLAGGKLAGAIAAAFFVHHAEYSTIVFVVGGILGAVLILVVFDWTLIVVSSLIGAHLIETAIVLPPSGSTIVFLGLAVIGILVQAASLRRG
;
A
#
# COMPACT_ATOMS: atom_id res chain seq x y z
N MET A 1 -0.92 -38.66 12.56
CA MET A 1 -0.02 -37.78 11.77
C MET A 1 -0.49 -37.57 10.32
N ALA A 2 -1.09 -38.56 9.64
CA ALA A 2 -1.58 -38.41 8.25
C ALA A 2 -2.87 -37.57 8.06
N ILE A 3 -3.69 -37.40 9.10
CA ILE A 3 -4.92 -36.57 9.03
C ILE A 3 -4.58 -35.06 9.09
N GLN A 4 -3.47 -34.71 9.73
CA GLN A 4 -3.06 -33.31 9.96
C GLN A 4 -2.40 -32.68 8.72
N THR A 5 -1.88 -33.48 7.79
CA THR A 5 -1.36 -33.01 6.50
C THR A 5 -2.47 -32.74 5.49
N TYR A 6 -3.57 -33.53 5.53
CA TYR A 6 -4.70 -33.36 4.61
C TYR A 6 -5.45 -32.03 4.85
N SER A 7 -5.60 -31.59 6.10
CA SER A 7 -6.25 -30.32 6.42
C SER A 7 -5.42 -29.10 5.97
N MET A 8 -4.08 -29.18 6.05
CA MET A 8 -3.19 -28.10 5.61
C MET A 8 -3.26 -27.85 4.10
N HIS A 9 -3.49 -28.89 3.29
CA HIS A 9 -3.60 -28.78 1.83
C HIS A 9 -4.81 -27.97 1.36
N PHE A 10 -5.92 -27.95 2.12
CA PHE A 10 -7.10 -27.15 1.79
C PHE A 10 -7.12 -25.80 2.50
N THR A 11 -6.57 -25.71 3.72
CA THR A 11 -6.62 -24.49 4.53
C THR A 11 -5.78 -23.37 3.94
N VAL A 12 -4.56 -23.68 3.49
CA VAL A 12 -3.63 -22.67 2.92
C VAL A 12 -4.20 -21.98 1.67
N PRO A 13 -4.67 -22.71 0.64
CA PRO A 13 -5.25 -22.07 -0.55
C PRO A 13 -6.57 -21.36 -0.24
N LEU A 14 -7.42 -21.89 0.65
CA LEU A 14 -8.67 -21.22 1.03
C LEU A 14 -8.40 -19.87 1.73
N VAL A 15 -7.44 -19.83 2.64
CA VAL A 15 -7.02 -18.59 3.32
C VAL A 15 -6.41 -17.62 2.30
N GLY A 16 -5.59 -18.10 1.37
CA GLY A 16 -5.04 -17.30 0.27
C GLY A 16 -6.13 -16.66 -0.59
N ALA A 17 -7.15 -17.42 -0.97
CA ALA A 17 -8.29 -16.91 -1.73
C ALA A 17 -9.08 -15.84 -0.97
N LEU A 18 -9.37 -16.05 0.33
CA LEU A 18 -10.06 -15.06 1.16
C LEU A 18 -9.26 -13.77 1.28
N ILE A 19 -7.95 -13.87 1.54
CA ILE A 19 -7.04 -12.72 1.57
C ILE A 19 -7.04 -12.03 0.20
N GLY A 20 -6.97 -12.80 -0.89
CA GLY A 20 -7.01 -12.29 -2.26
C GLY A 20 -8.28 -11.50 -2.56
N ILE A 21 -9.45 -11.99 -2.13
CA ILE A 21 -10.73 -11.28 -2.24
C ILE A 21 -10.71 -9.98 -1.44
N VAL A 22 -10.23 -10.01 -0.20
CA VAL A 22 -10.13 -8.81 0.64
C VAL A 22 -9.20 -7.77 0.00
N ILE A 23 -8.06 -8.20 -0.54
CA ILE A 23 -7.12 -7.29 -1.22
C ILE A 23 -7.73 -6.73 -2.51
N LEU A 24 -8.43 -7.56 -3.31
CA LEU A 24 -9.13 -7.12 -4.52
C LEU A 24 -10.21 -6.09 -4.23
N LEU A 25 -10.91 -6.19 -3.10
CA LEU A 25 -11.99 -5.24 -2.75
C LEU A 25 -11.48 -4.02 -1.98
N PHE A 26 -10.47 -4.19 -1.12
CA PHE A 26 -10.04 -3.19 -0.13
C PHE A 26 -8.58 -2.75 -0.28
N GLY A 27 -7.91 -3.05 -1.39
CA GLY A 27 -6.48 -2.77 -1.60
C GLY A 27 -6.02 -1.35 -1.27
N ARG A 28 -6.83 -0.33 -1.58
CA ARG A 28 -6.56 1.07 -1.21
C ARG A 28 -6.46 1.28 0.31
N LYS A 29 -7.28 0.56 1.08
CA LYS A 29 -7.34 0.66 2.55
C LYS A 29 -6.24 -0.17 3.22
N LEU A 30 -5.53 -1.04 2.50
CA LEU A 30 -4.48 -1.88 3.09
C LEU A 30 -3.24 -1.09 3.54
N PHE A 31 -2.97 0.08 2.97
CA PHE A 31 -1.83 0.90 3.42
C PHE A 31 -1.93 1.25 4.91
N TRP A 32 -3.14 1.59 5.36
CA TRP A 32 -3.44 1.84 6.76
C TRP A 32 -3.09 0.65 7.65
N LEU A 33 -3.40 -0.55 7.18
CA LEU A 33 -3.12 -1.80 7.89
C LEU A 33 -1.62 -2.09 7.96
N CYS A 34 -0.85 -1.80 6.91
CA CYS A 34 0.61 -1.96 6.94
C CYS A 34 1.25 -1.09 8.02
N VAL A 35 0.90 0.20 8.08
CA VAL A 35 1.44 1.10 9.10
C VAL A 35 0.93 0.72 10.50
N ALA A 36 -0.32 0.24 10.61
CA ALA A 36 -0.83 -0.32 11.86
C ALA A 36 -0.02 -1.53 12.33
N ALA A 37 0.37 -2.43 11.41
CA ALA A 37 1.21 -3.58 11.72
C ALA A 37 2.60 -3.15 12.20
N VAL A 38 3.19 -2.13 11.59
CA VAL A 38 4.46 -1.54 12.06
C VAL A 38 4.30 -0.92 13.44
N GLY A 39 3.21 -0.17 13.70
CA GLY A 39 2.91 0.37 15.03
C GLY A 39 2.70 -0.72 16.08
N PHE A 40 2.05 -1.82 15.71
CA PHE A 40 1.86 -2.98 16.57
C PHE A 40 3.19 -3.67 16.92
N LEU A 41 4.05 -3.91 15.91
CA LEU A 41 5.40 -4.42 16.10
C LEU A 41 6.24 -3.52 17.02
N ALA A 42 6.21 -2.21 16.76
CA ALA A 42 6.88 -1.24 17.63
C ALA A 42 6.33 -1.30 19.06
N GLY A 43 5.03 -1.50 19.26
CA GLY A 43 4.46 -1.64 20.60
C GLY A 43 4.84 -2.94 21.32
N ILE A 44 5.05 -4.04 20.59
CA ILE A 44 5.62 -5.27 21.16
C ILE A 44 7.04 -5.03 21.65
N GLU A 45 7.85 -4.30 20.87
CA GLU A 45 9.26 -4.01 21.16
C GLU A 45 9.44 -2.97 22.27
N LEU A 46 8.56 -1.97 22.32
CA LEU A 46 8.60 -0.92 23.35
C LEU A 46 8.04 -1.38 24.69
N ALA A 47 7.06 -2.28 24.74
CA ALA A 47 6.41 -2.66 26.00
C ALA A 47 7.37 -3.10 27.14
N PRO A 48 8.44 -3.89 26.88
CA PRO A 48 9.43 -4.26 27.90
C PRO A 48 10.34 -3.11 28.33
N HIS A 49 10.47 -2.05 27.52
CA HIS A 49 11.26 -0.87 27.86
C HIS A 49 10.51 0.07 28.80
N LEU A 50 9.17 0.03 28.82
CA LEU A 50 8.34 0.88 29.68
C LEU A 50 8.16 0.31 31.09
N VAL A 51 8.18 -1.02 31.25
CA VAL A 51 7.94 -1.70 32.53
C VAL A 51 8.87 -2.90 32.66
N ASN A 52 9.58 -3.02 33.79
CA ASN A 52 10.34 -4.22 34.13
C ASN A 52 9.36 -5.38 34.42
N GLU A 53 9.48 -6.49 33.68
CA GLU A 53 8.55 -7.63 33.67
C GLU A 53 7.12 -7.29 33.17
N PRO A 54 6.94 -6.96 31.88
CA PRO A 54 5.62 -6.73 31.33
C PRO A 54 4.82 -8.05 31.31
N SER A 55 3.59 -8.01 31.84
CA SER A 55 2.64 -9.12 31.65
C SER A 55 2.24 -9.21 30.17
N ALA A 56 1.92 -10.43 29.70
CA ALA A 56 1.50 -10.64 28.30
C ALA A 56 0.30 -9.77 27.89
N LEU A 57 -0.63 -9.52 28.84
CA LEU A 57 -1.76 -8.62 28.63
C LEU A 57 -1.34 -7.16 28.45
N LEU A 58 -0.35 -6.69 29.21
CA LEU A 58 0.16 -5.32 29.08
C LEU A 58 0.88 -5.14 27.75
N GLN A 59 1.72 -6.11 27.34
CA GLN A 59 2.40 -6.07 26.04
C GLN A 59 1.40 -6.05 24.88
N LEU A 60 0.36 -6.89 24.93
CA LEU A 60 -0.70 -6.90 23.93
C LEU A 60 -1.46 -5.57 23.90
N THR A 61 -1.77 -5.00 25.06
CA THR A 61 -2.50 -3.72 25.15
C THR A 61 -1.69 -2.58 24.54
N VAL A 62 -0.40 -2.48 24.87
CA VAL A 62 0.52 -1.48 24.30
C VAL A 62 0.66 -1.65 22.78
N ALA A 63 0.81 -2.89 22.31
CA ALA A 63 0.87 -3.21 20.89
C ALA A 63 -0.40 -2.80 20.13
N ILE A 64 -1.59 -3.10 20.69
CA ILE A 64 -2.87 -2.71 20.09
C ILE A 64 -3.00 -1.17 20.05
N VAL A 65 -2.66 -0.48 21.15
CA VAL A 65 -2.73 0.99 21.22
C VAL A 65 -1.79 1.63 20.20
N LEU A 66 -0.53 1.21 20.15
CA LEU A 66 0.43 1.74 19.18
C LEU A 66 0.07 1.35 17.74
N GLY A 67 -0.48 0.16 17.52
CA GLY A 67 -1.03 -0.26 16.23
C GLY A 67 -2.15 0.67 15.76
N LEU A 68 -3.12 0.96 16.63
CA LEU A 68 -4.22 1.89 16.34
C LEU A 68 -3.73 3.31 16.07
N ILE A 69 -2.74 3.79 16.84
CA ILE A 69 -2.10 5.09 16.62
C ILE A 69 -1.41 5.10 15.26
N GLY A 70 -0.61 4.07 14.93
CA GLY A 70 0.07 3.94 13.64
C GLY A 70 -0.92 3.94 12.48
N ALA A 71 -2.03 3.22 12.64
CA ALA A 71 -3.14 3.24 11.71
C ALA A 71 -3.68 4.67 11.54
N LEU A 72 -4.09 5.33 12.62
CA LEU A 72 -4.63 6.70 12.55
C LEU A 72 -3.65 7.67 11.87
N LEU A 73 -2.37 7.58 12.21
CA LEU A 73 -1.29 8.35 11.59
C LEU A 73 -1.19 8.08 10.10
N ALA A 74 -1.33 6.83 9.66
CA ALA A 74 -1.27 6.48 8.25
C ALA A 74 -2.30 7.25 7.41
N LEU A 75 -3.51 7.48 7.91
CA LEU A 75 -4.55 8.21 7.16
C LEU A 75 -4.14 9.66 6.86
N PHE A 76 -3.44 10.30 7.79
CA PHE A 76 -2.99 11.69 7.64
C PHE A 76 -1.63 11.78 6.95
N LEU A 77 -0.67 10.99 7.41
CA LEU A 77 0.73 11.09 7.01
C LEU A 77 0.96 10.55 5.60
N GLN A 78 0.14 9.60 5.14
CA GLN A 78 0.24 9.06 3.78
C GLN A 78 0.11 10.17 2.73
N LYS A 79 -0.97 10.97 2.77
CA LYS A 79 -1.19 12.04 1.79
C LYS A 79 -0.08 13.10 1.84
N ILE A 80 0.36 13.47 3.05
CA ILE A 80 1.42 14.46 3.23
C ILE A 80 2.75 13.91 2.69
N ALA A 81 3.13 12.69 3.03
CA ALA A 81 4.37 12.06 2.56
C ALA A 81 4.41 11.97 1.03
N ILE A 82 3.33 11.52 0.41
CA ILE A 82 3.19 11.43 -1.06
C ILE A 82 3.33 12.81 -1.70
N ALA A 83 2.65 13.82 -1.15
CA ALA A 83 2.72 15.19 -1.64
C ALA A 83 4.13 15.79 -1.52
N VAL A 84 4.79 15.59 -0.37
CA VAL A 84 6.16 16.08 -0.13
C VAL A 84 7.15 15.41 -1.06
N VAL A 85 7.07 14.08 -1.22
CA VAL A 85 7.93 13.34 -2.16
C VAL A 85 7.70 13.84 -3.59
N GLY A 86 6.44 13.98 -4.01
CA GLY A 86 6.10 14.51 -5.33
C GLY A 86 6.57 15.95 -5.52
N PHE A 87 6.49 16.79 -4.49
CA PHE A 87 6.96 18.18 -4.53
C PHE A 87 8.48 18.26 -4.70
N LEU A 88 9.22 17.51 -3.88
CA LEU A 88 10.68 17.51 -3.95
C LEU A 88 11.18 16.89 -5.26
N ALA A 89 10.59 15.77 -5.69
CA ALA A 89 10.94 15.11 -6.94
C ALA A 89 10.57 15.96 -8.15
N GLY A 90 9.36 16.52 -8.18
CA GLY A 90 8.89 17.38 -9.27
C GLY A 90 9.68 18.67 -9.39
N GLY A 91 9.99 19.32 -8.27
CA GLY A 91 10.80 20.54 -8.25
C GLY A 91 12.23 20.28 -8.75
N LYS A 92 12.87 19.20 -8.30
CA LYS A 92 14.20 18.82 -8.81
C LYS A 92 14.18 18.43 -10.28
N LEU A 93 13.18 17.66 -10.71
CA LEU A 93 13.04 17.25 -12.11
C LEU A 93 12.81 18.46 -13.01
N ALA A 94 11.90 19.36 -12.64
CA ALA A 94 11.65 20.59 -13.40
C ALA A 94 12.89 21.49 -13.44
N GLY A 95 13.62 21.59 -12.32
CA GLY A 95 14.90 22.29 -12.27
C GLY A 95 15.94 21.68 -13.22
N ALA A 96 16.05 20.34 -13.27
CA ALA A 96 16.96 19.64 -14.17
C ALA A 96 16.56 19.79 -15.65
N ILE A 97 15.26 19.68 -15.96
CA ILE A 97 14.73 19.90 -17.31
C ILE A 97 15.00 21.34 -17.72
N ALA A 98 14.66 22.31 -16.87
CA ALA A 98 14.98 23.70 -17.14
C ALA A 98 16.46 23.80 -17.45
N ALA A 99 17.34 23.42 -16.52
CA ALA A 99 18.81 23.51 -16.63
C ALA A 99 19.39 22.98 -17.95
N ALA A 100 18.74 21.98 -18.55
CA ALA A 100 19.16 21.40 -19.82
C ALA A 100 18.76 22.25 -21.06
N PHE A 101 17.72 23.08 -20.97
CA PHE A 101 17.11 23.77 -22.11
C PHE A 101 17.28 25.30 -22.14
N PHE A 102 17.57 25.99 -21.03
CA PHE A 102 17.80 27.43 -21.04
C PHE A 102 19.23 27.81 -20.63
N VAL A 103 19.64 29.05 -20.91
CA VAL A 103 20.99 29.54 -20.62
C VAL A 103 21.03 30.41 -19.35
N HIS A 104 19.87 30.94 -18.92
CA HIS A 104 19.70 31.88 -17.78
C HIS A 104 18.96 31.27 -16.58
N HIS A 105 19.30 30.04 -16.19
CA HIS A 105 18.59 29.31 -15.13
C HIS A 105 18.60 29.91 -13.74
N ALA A 106 19.65 30.66 -13.42
CA ALA A 106 19.89 31.12 -12.06
C ALA A 106 18.78 32.09 -11.56
N GLU A 107 18.18 32.89 -12.44
CA GLU A 107 17.19 33.91 -12.04
C GLU A 107 15.80 33.34 -11.76
N TYR A 108 15.39 32.26 -12.43
CA TYR A 108 14.04 31.69 -12.31
C TYR A 108 13.99 30.34 -11.57
N SER A 109 15.14 29.86 -11.06
CA SER A 109 15.29 28.55 -10.42
C SER A 109 14.23 28.27 -9.33
N THR A 110 13.97 29.26 -8.47
CA THR A 110 12.96 29.14 -7.40
C THR A 110 11.55 28.96 -7.94
N ILE A 111 11.17 29.73 -8.96
CA ILE A 111 9.82 29.66 -9.55
C ILE A 111 9.63 28.33 -10.26
N VAL A 112 10.63 27.88 -11.03
CA VAL A 112 10.63 26.58 -11.71
C VAL A 112 10.53 25.44 -10.70
N PHE A 113 11.26 25.52 -9.58
CA PHE A 113 11.19 24.51 -8.53
C PHE A 113 9.82 24.46 -7.87
N VAL A 114 9.21 25.60 -7.55
CA VAL A 114 7.88 25.65 -6.90
C VAL A 114 6.80 25.14 -7.87
N VAL A 115 6.79 25.59 -9.12
CA VAL A 115 5.81 25.13 -10.12
C VAL A 115 6.00 23.64 -10.41
N GLY A 116 7.23 23.22 -10.65
CA GLY A 116 7.57 21.81 -10.86
C GLY A 116 7.21 20.94 -9.66
N GLY A 117 7.42 21.46 -8.45
CA GLY A 117 7.06 20.79 -7.22
C GLY A 117 5.55 20.66 -7.06
N ILE A 118 4.77 21.72 -7.28
CA ILE A 118 3.30 21.64 -7.20
C ILE A 118 2.78 20.62 -8.22
N LEU A 119 3.27 20.68 -9.46
CA LEU A 119 2.90 19.72 -10.51
C LEU A 119 3.29 18.30 -10.13
N GLY A 120 4.49 18.08 -9.60
CA GLY A 120 4.94 16.76 -9.14
C GLY A 120 4.15 16.23 -7.96
N ALA A 121 3.79 17.08 -6.99
CA ALA A 121 2.95 16.72 -5.86
C ALA A 121 1.58 16.25 -6.34
N VAL A 122 0.91 17.03 -7.20
CA VAL A 122 -0.39 16.67 -7.77
C VAL A 122 -0.29 15.38 -8.59
N LEU A 123 0.73 15.27 -9.43
CA LEU A 123 0.93 14.09 -10.28
C LEU A 123 1.08 12.82 -9.43
N ILE A 124 1.97 12.84 -8.44
CA ILE A 124 2.22 11.68 -7.58
C ILE A 124 1.01 11.38 -6.68
N LEU A 125 0.29 12.38 -6.19
CA LEU A 125 -0.97 12.17 -5.45
C LEU A 125 -2.02 11.43 -6.28
N VAL A 126 -2.18 11.81 -7.55
CA VAL A 126 -3.11 11.14 -8.46
C VAL A 126 -2.61 9.74 -8.81
N VAL A 127 -1.35 9.59 -9.20
CA VAL A 127 -0.77 8.32 -9.62
C VAL A 127 -0.75 7.30 -8.48
N PHE A 128 -0.48 7.73 -7.24
CA PHE A 128 -0.38 6.82 -6.09
C PHE A 128 -1.67 6.03 -5.86
N ASP A 129 -2.82 6.69 -5.96
CA ASP A 129 -4.13 6.07 -5.82
C ASP A 129 -4.39 5.01 -6.89
N TRP A 130 -3.98 5.28 -8.13
CA TRP A 130 -4.06 4.33 -9.23
C TRP A 130 -3.06 3.18 -9.07
N THR A 131 -1.85 3.46 -8.59
CA THR A 131 -0.85 2.44 -8.28
C THR A 131 -1.37 1.45 -7.24
N LEU A 132 -1.99 1.94 -6.15
CA LEU A 132 -2.61 1.06 -5.15
C LEU A 132 -3.70 0.18 -5.76
N ILE A 133 -4.53 0.72 -6.65
CA ILE A 133 -5.58 -0.05 -7.33
C ILE A 133 -4.96 -1.17 -8.17
N VAL A 134 -4.02 -0.83 -9.05
CA VAL A 134 -3.41 -1.80 -9.97
C VAL A 134 -2.64 -2.87 -9.20
N VAL A 135 -1.78 -2.48 -8.27
CA VAL A 135 -0.95 -3.40 -7.49
C VAL A 135 -1.82 -4.34 -6.67
N SER A 136 -2.83 -3.81 -5.96
CA SER A 136 -3.71 -4.66 -5.15
C SER A 136 -4.58 -5.59 -6.00
N SER A 137 -5.07 -5.14 -7.14
CA SER A 137 -5.84 -5.99 -8.05
C SER A 137 -5.01 -7.15 -8.60
N LEU A 138 -3.73 -6.89 -8.95
CA LEU A 138 -2.80 -7.93 -9.39
C LEU A 138 -2.46 -8.92 -8.27
N ILE A 139 -2.13 -8.42 -7.07
CA ILE A 139 -1.81 -9.28 -5.92
C ILE A 139 -3.02 -10.13 -5.54
N GLY A 140 -4.20 -9.53 -5.43
CA GLY A 140 -5.40 -10.27 -5.07
C GLY A 140 -5.81 -11.29 -6.13
N ALA A 141 -5.66 -10.96 -7.42
CA ALA A 141 -5.88 -11.92 -8.51
C ALA A 141 -4.89 -13.09 -8.45
N HIS A 142 -3.62 -12.84 -8.17
CA HIS A 142 -2.60 -13.88 -8.02
C HIS A 142 -2.87 -14.80 -6.81
N LEU A 143 -3.29 -14.23 -5.68
CA LEU A 143 -3.63 -15.02 -4.49
C LEU A 143 -4.88 -15.91 -4.70
N ILE A 144 -5.85 -15.45 -5.48
CA ILE A 144 -7.00 -16.29 -5.86
C ILE A 144 -6.58 -17.36 -6.88
N GLU A 145 -5.75 -17.00 -7.86
CA GLU A 145 -5.29 -17.94 -8.88
C GLU A 145 -4.49 -19.09 -8.28
N THR A 146 -3.56 -18.80 -7.37
CA THR A 146 -2.79 -19.83 -6.65
C THR A 146 -3.64 -20.76 -5.77
N ALA A 147 -4.87 -20.37 -5.44
CA ALA A 147 -5.81 -21.20 -4.70
C ALA A 147 -6.59 -22.20 -5.58
N ILE A 148 -6.57 -22.01 -6.90
CA ILE A 148 -7.35 -22.83 -7.84
C ILE A 148 -6.39 -23.62 -8.75
N VAL A 149 -6.56 -24.93 -8.81
CA VAL A 149 -5.75 -25.79 -9.69
C VAL A 149 -6.31 -25.75 -11.11
N LEU A 150 -5.77 -24.88 -11.98
CA LEU A 150 -6.13 -24.80 -13.40
C LEU A 150 -4.95 -25.16 -14.32
N PRO A 151 -5.21 -25.64 -15.54
CA PRO A 151 -4.19 -25.73 -16.58
C PRO A 151 -3.64 -24.32 -16.93
N PRO A 152 -2.39 -24.21 -17.46
CA PRO A 152 -1.68 -22.93 -17.62
C PRO A 152 -2.44 -21.86 -18.44
N SER A 153 -3.16 -22.29 -19.47
CA SER A 153 -4.01 -21.42 -20.30
C SER A 153 -5.23 -20.90 -19.54
N GLY A 154 -5.82 -21.71 -18.67
CA GLY A 154 -6.96 -21.31 -17.83
C GLY A 154 -6.55 -20.37 -16.69
N SER A 155 -5.40 -20.62 -16.06
CA SER A 155 -4.84 -19.77 -15.01
C SER A 155 -4.63 -18.33 -15.50
N THR A 156 -4.05 -18.15 -16.68
CA THR A 156 -3.80 -16.82 -17.26
C THR A 156 -5.11 -16.04 -17.49
N ILE A 157 -6.14 -16.72 -18.01
CA ILE A 157 -7.46 -16.10 -18.28
C ILE A 157 -8.14 -15.68 -16.97
N VAL A 158 -8.12 -16.55 -15.95
CA VAL A 158 -8.70 -16.25 -14.63
C VAL A 158 -7.95 -15.10 -13.96
N PHE A 159 -6.62 -15.12 -13.96
CA PHE A 159 -5.80 -14.04 -13.42
C PHE A 159 -6.13 -12.69 -14.08
N LEU A 160 -6.15 -12.65 -15.42
CA LEU A 160 -6.42 -11.42 -16.15
C LEU A 160 -7.86 -10.93 -15.91
N GLY A 161 -8.83 -11.84 -15.91
CA GLY A 161 -10.23 -11.53 -15.62
C GLY A 161 -10.41 -10.96 -14.22
N LEU A 162 -9.83 -11.60 -13.20
CA LEU A 162 -9.88 -11.13 -11.81
C LEU A 162 -9.17 -9.78 -11.62
N ALA A 163 -8.01 -9.59 -12.25
CA ALA A 163 -7.29 -8.32 -12.19
C ALA A 163 -8.10 -7.18 -12.80
N VAL A 164 -8.72 -7.40 -13.97
CA VAL A 164 -9.59 -6.40 -14.62
C VAL A 164 -10.81 -6.10 -13.75
N ILE A 165 -11.49 -7.12 -13.21
CA ILE A 165 -12.63 -6.95 -12.30
C ILE A 165 -12.20 -6.14 -11.07
N GLY A 166 -11.07 -6.47 -10.47
CA GLY A 166 -10.47 -5.73 -9.36
C GLY A 166 -10.29 -4.25 -9.67
N ILE A 167 -9.62 -3.96 -10.79
CA ILE A 167 -9.36 -2.59 -11.22
C ILE A 167 -10.68 -1.83 -11.42
N LEU A 168 -11.66 -2.44 -12.09
CA LEU A 168 -12.96 -1.80 -12.33
C LEU A 168 -13.72 -1.52 -11.03
N VAL A 169 -13.77 -2.49 -10.12
CA VAL A 169 -14.47 -2.35 -8.83
C VAL A 169 -13.81 -1.28 -7.97
N GLN A 170 -12.48 -1.32 -7.84
CA GLN A 170 -11.74 -0.36 -7.03
C GLN A 170 -11.70 1.04 -7.68
N ALA A 171 -11.63 1.15 -9.01
CA ALA A 171 -11.71 2.44 -9.71
C ALA A 171 -13.11 3.04 -9.65
N ALA A 172 -14.17 2.23 -9.67
CA ALA A 172 -15.54 2.71 -9.44
C ALA A 172 -15.73 3.24 -8.01
N SER A 173 -15.06 2.62 -7.03
CA SER A 173 -15.02 3.10 -5.65
C SER A 173 -14.34 4.47 -5.50
N LEU A 174 -13.28 4.74 -6.28
CA LEU A 174 -12.61 6.05 -6.30
C LEU A 174 -13.56 7.20 -6.65
N ARG A 175 -14.58 6.98 -7.49
CA ARG A 175 -15.53 8.05 -7.87
C ARG A 175 -16.56 8.40 -6.79
N ARG A 176 -16.68 7.59 -5.74
CA ARG A 176 -17.73 7.72 -4.72
C ARG A 176 -17.24 8.29 -3.38
N GLY A 177 -15.93 8.44 -3.18
CA GLY A 177 -15.32 9.00 -1.97
C GLY A 177 -14.64 10.33 -2.25
#